data_AF-A0A2V9KQP1-F1
#
_entry.id   AF-A0A2V9KQP1-F1
#
_cell.length_a   1.000
_cell.length_b   1.000
_cell.length_c   1.000
_cell.angle_alpha   90.00
_cell.angle_beta   90.00
_cell.angle_gamma   90.00
#
_symmetry.space_group_name_H-M   'P 1'
#
loop_
_entity.id
_entity.type
_entity.pdbx_description
1 polymer ?
#
loop_
_entity_poly.entity_id
_entity_poly.type
_entity_poly.pdbx_seq_one_letter_code
_entity_poly.pdbx_strand_id
1 'polypeptide(L)'
;MIVMKFGGTSVGDAESIERVIEIIRGRLPRRPVVVVSAMGKTTRRLLEAAQAAAEHNSTEAVAILRQLGQEHASEARRLVGSGAPAEVFRVIGGY
;
A
#
# COMPACT_ATOMS: atom_id res chain seq x y z
N MET A 1 -5.45 -19.97 15.58
CA MET A 1 -4.67 -19.35 14.50
C MET A 1 -5.56 -19.31 13.26
N ILE A 2 -5.64 -18.16 12.58
CA ILE A 2 -6.42 -18.01 11.33
C ILE A 2 -5.60 -17.21 10.31
N VAL A 3 -5.93 -17.35 9.03
CA VAL A 3 -5.38 -16.50 7.96
C VAL A 3 -6.48 -15.57 7.46
N MET A 4 -6.16 -14.27 7.35
CA MET A 4 -7.08 -13.23 6.86
C MET A 4 -6.47 -12.59 5.62
N LYS A 5 -7.13 -12.74 4.47
CA LYS A 5 -6.66 -12.16 3.20
C LYS A 5 -7.52 -10.98 2.79
N PHE A 6 -6.88 -9.86 2.46
CA PHE A 6 -7.53 -8.65 1.95
C PHE A 6 -7.06 -8.34 0.53
N GLY A 7 -8.01 -8.07 -0.38
CA GLY A 7 -7.72 -7.70 -1.78
C GLY A 7 -7.34 -6.24 -1.94
N GLY A 8 -6.86 -5.87 -3.13
CA GLY A 8 -6.35 -4.51 -3.38
C GLY A 8 -7.39 -3.41 -3.19
N THR A 9 -8.68 -3.68 -3.45
CA THR A 9 -9.78 -2.75 -3.14
C THR A 9 -10.01 -2.58 -1.64
N SER A 10 -9.79 -3.63 -0.85
CA SER A 10 -9.90 -3.56 0.62
C SER A 10 -8.76 -2.77 1.25
N VAL A 11 -7.67 -2.53 0.53
CA VAL A 11 -6.50 -1.76 0.98
C VAL A 11 -6.20 -0.62 0.00
N GLY A 12 -7.22 -0.06 -0.66
CA GLY A 12 -7.03 0.92 -1.74
C GLY A 12 -6.57 2.30 -1.28
N ASP A 13 -6.93 2.66 -0.04
CA ASP A 13 -6.70 3.97 0.57
C ASP A 13 -6.66 3.83 2.11
N ALA A 14 -6.29 4.91 2.80
CA ALA A 14 -6.18 4.94 4.25
C ALA A 14 -7.48 4.54 4.96
N GLU A 15 -8.63 5.03 4.49
CA GLU A 15 -9.94 4.74 5.09
C GLU A 15 -10.31 3.25 4.97
N SER A 16 -9.99 2.64 3.83
CA SER A 16 -10.16 1.19 3.61
C SER A 16 -9.26 0.38 4.52
N ILE A 17 -8.01 0.82 4.71
CA ILE A 17 -7.07 0.17 5.61
C ILE A 17 -7.54 0.28 7.07
N GLU A 18 -8.08 1.43 7.50
CA GLU A 18 -8.69 1.58 8.84
C GLU A 18 -9.84 0.58 9.06
N ARG A 19 -10.74 0.43 8.08
CA ARG A 19 -11.80 -0.59 8.15
C ARG A 19 -11.23 -2.01 8.29
N VAL A 20 -10.17 -2.32 7.54
CA VAL A 20 -9.48 -3.62 7.63
C VAL A 20 -8.87 -3.82 9.02
N ILE A 21 -8.25 -2.79 9.60
CA ILE A 21 -7.70 -2.82 10.96
C ILE A 21 -8.79 -3.15 11.99
N GLU A 22 -9.98 -2.53 11.89
CA GLU A 22 -11.09 -2.83 12.80
C GLU A 22 -11.57 -4.28 12.68
N ILE A 23 -11.63 -4.82 11.46
CA ILE A 23 -11.92 -6.24 11.24
C ILE A 23 -10.87 -7.10 11.93
N ILE A 24 -9.57 -6.80 11.78
CA ILE A 24 -8.47 -7.58 12.39
C ILE A 24 -8.51 -7.50 13.93
N ARG A 25 -8.74 -6.30 14.49
CA ARG A 25 -8.85 -6.08 15.94
C ARG A 25 -9.86 -7.01 16.58
N GLY A 26 -11.02 -7.17 15.95
CA GLY A 26 -12.07 -8.09 16.41
C GLY A 26 -11.73 -9.58 16.29
N ARG A 27 -10.54 -9.96 15.79
CA ARG A 27 -10.09 -11.37 15.65
C ARG A 27 -8.72 -11.62 16.25
N LEU A 28 -8.13 -10.67 16.98
CA LEU A 28 -6.84 -10.84 17.66
C LEU A 28 -6.75 -12.09 18.55
N PRO A 29 -7.79 -12.49 19.33
CA PRO A 29 -7.74 -13.72 20.14
C PRO A 29 -7.49 -14.99 19.32
N ARG A 30 -7.82 -14.98 18.03
CA ARG A 30 -7.63 -16.12 17.12
C ARG A 30 -6.21 -16.17 16.52
N ARG A 31 -5.32 -15.23 16.87
CA ARG A 31 -3.94 -15.11 16.37
C ARG A 31 -3.92 -15.06 14.83
N PRO A 32 -4.39 -13.95 14.23
CA PRO A 32 -4.49 -13.84 12.77
C PRO A 32 -3.12 -13.63 12.12
N VAL A 33 -2.90 -14.30 10.99
CA VAL A 33 -1.88 -13.94 10.00
C VAL A 33 -2.58 -13.15 8.90
N VAL A 34 -2.10 -11.94 8.62
CA VAL A 34 -2.73 -11.02 7.66
C VAL A 34 -1.94 -11.05 6.36
N VAL A 35 -2.64 -11.31 5.25
CA VAL A 35 -2.10 -11.29 3.89
C VAL A 35 -2.81 -10.20 3.11
N VAL A 36 -2.07 -9.27 2.53
CA VAL A 36 -2.64 -8.18 1.71
C VAL A 36 -2.14 -8.25 0.28
N SER A 37 -3.00 -7.88 -0.66
CA SER A 37 -2.57 -7.55 -2.03
C SER A 37 -2.00 -6.12 -2.07
N ALA A 38 -1.40 -5.72 -3.20
CA ALA A 38 -1.02 -4.32 -3.41
C ALA A 38 -2.24 -3.38 -3.38
N MET A 39 -2.03 -2.12 -3.00
CA MET A 39 -3.09 -1.12 -2.89
C MET A 39 -3.75 -0.85 -4.25
N GLY A 40 -5.07 -1.03 -4.35
CA GLY A 40 -5.86 -0.68 -5.53
C GLY A 40 -5.23 -1.12 -6.87
N LYS A 41 -5.23 -0.23 -7.86
CA LYS A 41 -4.74 -0.49 -9.21
C LYS A 41 -3.19 -0.52 -9.32
N THR A 42 -2.45 -0.50 -8.22
CA THR A 42 -0.98 -0.40 -8.19
C THR A 42 -0.29 -1.46 -9.05
N THR A 43 -0.66 -2.74 -8.94
CA THR A 43 -0.03 -3.80 -9.77
C THR A 43 -0.19 -3.53 -11.26
N ARG A 44 -1.37 -3.04 -11.69
CA ARG A 44 -1.61 -2.72 -13.10
C ARG A 44 -0.72 -1.57 -13.56
N ARG A 45 -0.60 -0.51 -12.75
CA ARG A 45 0.26 0.65 -13.06
C ARG A 45 1.75 0.30 -13.09
N LEU A 46 2.19 -0.64 -12.23
CA LEU A 46 3.56 -1.16 -12.32
C LEU A 46 3.79 -1.90 -13.64
N LEU A 47 2.82 -2.67 -14.13
CA LEU A 47 2.90 -3.32 -15.44
C LEU A 47 2.88 -2.29 -16.58
N GLU A 48 2.06 -1.25 -16.49
CA GLU A 48 2.05 -0.12 -17.45
C GLU A 48 3.42 0.58 -17.50
N ALA A 49 4.03 0.85 -16.33
CA ALA A 49 5.37 1.44 -16.25
C ALA A 49 6.45 0.53 -16.86
N ALA A 50 6.37 -0.78 -16.59
CA ALA A 50 7.29 -1.76 -17.18
C ALA A 50 7.15 -1.83 -18.70
N GLN A 51 5.92 -1.78 -19.22
CA GLN A 51 5.66 -1.77 -20.65
C GLN A 51 6.21 -0.50 -21.31
N ALA A 52 5.93 0.68 -20.74
CA ALA A 52 6.46 1.95 -21.24
C ALA A 52 8.01 1.94 -21.27
N ALA A 53 8.64 1.38 -20.24
CA ALA A 53 10.09 1.22 -20.21
C ALA A 53 10.60 0.27 -21.31
N ALA A 54 9.91 -0.84 -21.55
CA ALA A 54 10.25 -1.79 -22.62
C ALA A 54 10.11 -1.18 -24.02
N GLU A 55 9.22 -0.22 -24.20
CA GLU A 55 9.00 0.54 -25.45
C GLU A 55 9.94 1.76 -25.57
N HIS A 56 10.99 1.84 -24.74
CA HIS A 56 11.93 2.95 -24.67
C HIS A 56 11.32 4.31 -24.27
N ASN A 57 10.10 4.31 -23.71
CA ASN A 57 9.45 5.49 -23.16
C ASN A 57 9.76 5.64 -21.65
N SER A 58 11.03 5.92 -21.35
CA SER A 58 11.51 6.07 -19.96
C SER A 58 10.84 7.22 -19.21
N THR A 59 10.47 8.29 -19.91
CA THR A 59 9.78 9.45 -19.32
C THR A 59 8.44 9.05 -18.72
N GLU A 60 7.61 8.30 -19.46
CA GLU A 60 6.32 7.81 -18.98
C GLU A 60 6.47 6.80 -17.83
N ALA A 61 7.38 5.84 -17.98
CA ALA A 61 7.65 4.86 -16.93
C ALA A 61 8.03 5.54 -15.59
N VAL A 62 8.94 6.52 -15.63
CA VAL A 62 9.34 7.29 -14.44
C VAL A 62 8.18 8.13 -13.90
N ALA A 63 7.34 8.71 -14.75
CA ALA A 63 6.18 9.47 -14.31
C ALA A 63 5.18 8.58 -13.54
N ILE A 64 4.89 7.38 -14.04
CA ILE A 64 4.00 6.42 -13.37
C ILE A 64 4.56 6.02 -12.00
N LEU A 65 5.86 5.69 -11.93
CA LEU A 65 6.52 5.31 -10.68
C LEU A 65 6.53 6.44 -9.65
N ARG A 66 6.81 7.68 -10.08
CA ARG A 66 6.76 8.85 -9.21
C ARG A 66 5.36 9.08 -8.66
N GLN A 67 4.34 8.97 -9.50
CA GLN A 67 2.95 9.14 -9.08
C GLN A 67 2.54 8.05 -8.08
N LEU A 68 2.90 6.79 -8.32
CA LEU A 68 2.69 5.70 -7.37
C LEU A 68 3.35 5.99 -6.02
N GLY A 69 4.61 6.43 -6.02
CA GLY A 69 5.32 6.79 -4.79
C GLY A 69 4.65 7.92 -4.01
N GLN A 70 4.21 8.97 -4.71
CA GLN A 70 3.51 10.11 -4.10
C GLN A 70 2.18 9.70 -3.46
N GLU A 71 1.38 8.88 -4.15
CA GLU A 71 0.11 8.37 -3.65
C GLU A 71 0.31 7.51 -2.39
N HIS A 72 1.26 6.55 -2.40
CA HIS A 72 1.54 5.73 -1.23
C HIS A 72 2.04 6.56 -0.05
N ALA A 73 2.93 7.53 -0.29
CA ALA A 73 3.41 8.42 0.76
C ALA A 73 2.29 9.30 1.34
N SER A 74 1.34 9.74 0.52
CA SER A 74 0.15 10.47 0.95
C SER A 74 -0.74 9.61 1.87
N GLU A 75 -1.11 8.42 1.42
CA GLU A 75 -1.99 7.52 2.18
C GLU A 75 -1.32 7.02 3.47
N ALA A 76 -0.02 6.75 3.43
CA ALA A 76 0.73 6.37 4.62
C ALA A 76 0.74 7.50 5.66
N ARG A 77 0.96 8.76 5.25
CA ARG A 77 0.88 9.92 6.18
C ARG A 77 -0.50 10.07 6.79
N ARG A 78 -1.57 9.87 6.01
CA ARG A 78 -2.95 9.93 6.49
C ARG A 78 -3.24 8.86 7.53
N LEU A 79 -2.77 7.63 7.30
CA LEU A 79 -3.05 6.48 8.16
C LEU A 79 -2.25 6.49 9.47
N VAL A 80 -0.99 6.90 9.41
CA VAL A 80 -0.01 6.69 10.48
C VAL A 80 0.01 7.85 11.49
N GLY A 81 -0.46 9.04 11.10
CA GLY A 81 -0.48 10.23 11.96
C GLY A 81 0.92 10.60 12.49
N SER A 82 1.01 11.48 13.50
CA SER A 82 2.28 11.88 14.13
C SER A 82 2.70 10.98 15.31
N GLY A 83 1.84 10.07 15.74
CA GLY A 83 2.05 9.21 16.91
C GLY A 83 2.68 7.84 16.63
N ALA A 84 3.09 7.58 15.39
CA ALA A 84 3.60 6.27 15.03
C ALA A 84 5.04 6.03 15.46
N PRO A 85 5.44 4.75 15.65
CA PRO A 85 6.83 4.40 15.89
C PRO A 85 7.74 4.96 14.79
N ALA A 86 8.91 5.48 15.19
CA ALA A 86 9.89 6.05 14.26
C ALA A 86 10.31 5.07 13.13
N GLU A 87 10.22 3.77 13.38
CA GLU A 87 10.36 2.68 12.41
C GLU A 87 9.45 2.86 11.18
N VAL A 88 8.18 3.20 11.41
CA VAL A 88 7.17 3.31 10.35
C VAL A 88 7.53 4.45 9.41
N PHE A 89 8.00 5.58 9.94
CA PHE A 89 8.46 6.71 9.13
C PHE A 89 9.73 6.41 8.35
N ARG A 90 10.62 5.56 8.88
CA ARG A 90 11.84 5.12 8.19
C ARG A 90 11.51 4.29 6.94
N VAL A 91 10.50 3.42 7.06
CA VAL A 91 10.01 2.61 5.93
C VAL A 91 9.28 3.48 4.90
N ILE A 92 8.52 4.48 5.32
CA ILE A 92 7.77 5.38 4.42
C ILE A 92 8.67 6.41 3.73
N GLY A 93 9.71 6.91 4.41
CA GLY A 93 10.55 8.01 3.95
C GLY A 93 11.50 7.67 2.82
N GLY A 94 11.83 6.39 2.64
CA GLY A 94 12.84 5.94 1.67
C GLY A 94 14.25 6.41 2.08
N TYR A 95 14.99 5.51 2.74
CA TYR A 95 16.34 5.70 3.32
C TYR A 95 16.43 6.71 4.46
#